data_AF-O69903-F1
#
_entry.id   AF-O69903-F1
#
_cell.length_a   1.000
_cell.length_b   1.000
_cell.length_c   1.000
_cell.angle_alpha   90.00
_cell.angle_beta   90.00
_cell.angle_gamma   90.00
#
_symmetry.space_group_name_H-M   'P 1'
#
loop_
_entity.id
_entity.type
_entity.pdbx_description
1 polymer ?
#
loop_
_entity_poly.entity_id
_entity_poly.type
_entity_poly.pdbx_seq_one_letter_code
_entity_poly.pdbx_strand_id
1 'polypeptide(L)'
;MNAPETEFADAGWVAITRDEGGRVGVKPVRMFELTGEGVTALTKNADGLMVPDPHAVEIINTDPLHAAKLAWLHKLVGVAERCTTDEARADLRRIAEWLIDWEPGDPGLRLADAEA
;
A
#
# COMPACT_ATOMS: atom_id res chain seq x y z
N MET A 1 -10.80 20.18 -21.22
CA MET A 1 -10.65 19.28 -20.06
C MET A 1 -11.97 18.54 -19.91
N ASN A 2 -11.95 17.22 -19.99
CA ASN A 2 -13.14 16.40 -19.73
C ASN A 2 -13.43 16.45 -18.23
N ALA A 3 -14.71 16.45 -17.86
CA ALA A 3 -15.10 16.35 -16.46
C ALA A 3 -14.63 14.99 -15.90
N PRO A 4 -14.21 14.91 -14.62
CA PRO A 4 -13.89 13.63 -14.00
C PRO A 4 -15.11 12.70 -14.02
N GLU A 5 -14.91 11.45 -14.44
CA GLU A 5 -15.96 10.44 -14.47
C GLU A 5 -15.89 9.62 -13.17
N THR A 6 -16.97 9.65 -12.40
CA THR A 6 -17.11 8.87 -11.18
C THR A 6 -17.58 7.46 -11.54
N GLU A 7 -16.81 6.46 -11.12
CA GLU A 7 -17.10 5.06 -11.39
C GLU A 7 -17.25 4.25 -10.11
N PHE A 8 -18.05 3.17 -10.20
CA PHE A 8 -18.09 2.13 -9.18
C PHE A 8 -17.02 1.09 -9.48
N ALA A 9 -16.22 0.78 -8.47
CA ALA A 9 -15.17 -0.21 -8.60
C ALA A 9 -15.75 -1.63 -8.66
N ASP A 10 -15.25 -2.44 -9.58
CA ASP A 10 -15.41 -3.88 -9.56
C ASP A 10 -14.49 -4.54 -8.51
N ALA A 11 -14.57 -5.86 -8.39
CA ALA A 11 -13.74 -6.59 -7.43
C ALA A 11 -12.26 -6.49 -7.81
N GLY A 12 -11.38 -6.30 -6.82
CA GLY A 12 -9.93 -6.23 -7.02
C GLY A 12 -9.33 -4.84 -6.95
N TRP A 13 -10.14 -3.78 -6.97
CA TRP A 13 -9.64 -2.43 -6.68
C TRP A 13 -9.36 -2.23 -5.20
N VAL A 14 -8.13 -1.82 -4.92
CA VAL A 14 -7.66 -1.52 -3.57
C VAL A 14 -6.90 -0.19 -3.56
N ALA A 15 -6.93 0.47 -2.41
CA ALA A 15 -6.09 1.61 -2.11
C ALA A 15 -5.06 1.18 -1.07
N ILE A 16 -3.80 1.46 -1.35
CA ILE A 16 -2.75 1.49 -0.33
C ILE A 16 -2.91 2.83 0.38
N THR A 17 -3.12 2.77 1.69
CA THR A 17 -3.35 3.97 2.51
C THR A 17 -2.22 4.25 3.46
N ARG A 18 -2.01 5.53 3.79
CA ARG A 18 -1.11 5.96 4.86
C ARG A 18 -1.82 6.97 5.76
N ASP A 19 -1.86 6.68 7.05
CA ASP A 19 -2.41 7.61 8.04
C ASP A 19 -1.38 8.69 8.46
N GLU A 20 -1.82 9.67 9.26
CA GLU A 20 -0.96 10.74 9.78
C GLU A 20 0.20 10.22 10.65
N GLY A 21 0.06 9.03 11.24
CA GLY A 21 1.11 8.34 11.99
C GLY A 21 2.07 7.54 11.11
N GLY A 22 1.91 7.58 9.79
CA GLY A 22 2.73 6.84 8.82
C GLY A 22 2.39 5.35 8.73
N ARG A 23 1.29 4.88 9.33
CA ARG A 23 0.89 3.47 9.23
C ARG A 23 0.34 3.21 7.84
N VAL A 24 0.91 2.19 7.19
CA VAL A 24 0.48 1.73 5.87
C VAL A 24 -0.58 0.64 6.02
N GLY A 25 -1.62 0.71 5.21
CA GLY A 25 -2.71 -0.28 5.14
C GLY A 25 -3.19 -0.52 3.72
N VAL A 26 -4.07 -1.51 3.56
CA VAL A 26 -4.80 -1.78 2.31
C VAL A 26 -6.28 -1.73 2.62
N LYS A 27 -7.05 -1.01 1.78
CA LYS A 27 -8.51 -1.01 1.86
C LYS A 27 -9.15 -1.23 0.49
N PRO A 28 -10.30 -1.90 0.42
CA PRO A 28 -11.05 -1.99 -0.83
C PRO A 28 -11.52 -0.60 -1.27
N VAL A 29 -11.40 -0.32 -2.57
CA VAL A 29 -11.99 0.87 -3.19
C VAL A 29 -13.37 0.50 -3.69
N ARG A 30 -14.36 1.32 -3.35
CA ARG A 30 -15.75 1.13 -3.82
C ARG A 30 -16.10 2.08 -4.95
N MET A 31 -15.51 3.27 -4.94
CA MET A 31 -15.73 4.31 -5.92
C MET A 31 -14.42 5.05 -6.17
N PHE A 32 -14.22 5.45 -7.40
CA PHE A 32 -13.08 6.28 -7.81
C PHE A 32 -13.49 7.27 -8.90
N GLU A 33 -12.65 8.27 -9.10
CA GLU A 33 -12.67 9.13 -10.28
C GLU A 33 -11.54 8.75 -11.21
N LEU A 34 -11.87 8.58 -12.50
CA LEU A 34 -10.87 8.55 -13.55
C LEU A 34 -10.59 9.98 -14.00
N THR A 35 -9.32 10.35 -13.93
CA THR A 35 -8.81 11.58 -14.51
C THR A 35 -7.78 11.23 -15.58
N GLY A 36 -7.42 12.20 -16.43
CA GLY A 36 -6.33 12.03 -17.39
C GLY A 36 -4.96 11.76 -16.74
N GLU A 37 -4.85 11.94 -15.41
CA GLU A 37 -3.64 11.72 -14.62
C GLU A 37 -3.65 10.39 -13.85
N GLY A 38 -4.79 9.68 -13.82
CA GLY A 38 -4.91 8.38 -13.18
C GLY A 38 -6.22 8.19 -12.41
N VAL A 39 -6.17 7.30 -11.41
CA VAL A 39 -7.32 6.90 -10.59
C VAL A 39 -7.26 7.60 -9.24
N THR A 40 -8.36 8.19 -8.79
CA THR A 40 -8.49 8.80 -7.45
C THR A 40 -9.58 8.10 -6.66
N ALA A 41 -9.23 7.49 -5.53
CA ALA A 41 -10.18 6.79 -4.68
C ALA A 41 -11.03 7.81 -3.95
N LEU A 42 -12.33 7.53 -3.87
CA LEU A 42 -13.28 8.38 -3.19
C LEU A 42 -13.71 7.75 -1.87
N THR A 43 -13.79 8.60 -0.84
CA THR A 43 -14.38 8.28 0.45
C THR A 43 -15.53 9.22 0.75
N LYS A 44 -16.40 8.82 1.68
CA LYS A 44 -17.52 9.65 2.11
C LYS A 44 -17.06 10.54 3.27
N ASN A 45 -17.22 11.86 3.13
CA ASN A 45 -16.92 12.81 4.22
C ASN A 45 -18.06 12.86 5.26
N ALA A 46 -17.89 13.69 6.30
CA ALA A 46 -18.86 13.85 7.38
C ALA A 46 -20.24 14.36 6.89
N ASP A 47 -20.26 15.17 5.83
CA ASP A 47 -21.49 15.70 5.21
C ASP A 47 -22.13 14.72 4.22
N GLY A 48 -21.52 13.55 4.03
CA GLY A 48 -22.01 12.52 3.13
C GLY A 48 -21.65 12.71 1.66
N LEU A 49 -20.78 13.66 1.33
CA LEU A 49 -20.26 13.90 -0.02
C LEU A 49 -19.12 12.93 -0.32
N MET A 50 -19.02 12.53 -1.59
CA MET A 50 -17.88 11.76 -2.08
C MET A 50 -16.73 12.72 -2.38
N VAL A 51 -15.60 12.50 -1.72
CA VAL A 51 -14.40 13.33 -1.83
C VAL A 51 -13.18 12.43 -2.01
N PRO A 52 -12.07 12.94 -2.58
CA PRO A 52 -10.80 12.22 -2.61
C PRO A 52 -10.43 11.72 -1.22
N ASP A 53 -10.04 10.45 -1.16
CA ASP A 53 -9.60 9.83 0.08
C ASP A 53 -8.25 10.42 0.51
N PRO A 54 -8.18 11.17 1.63
CA PRO A 54 -6.97 11.87 2.03
C PRO A 54 -5.84 10.93 2.47
N HIS A 55 -6.17 9.65 2.69
CA HIS A 55 -5.20 8.64 3.11
C HIS A 55 -4.75 7.75 1.95
N ALA A 56 -5.37 7.80 0.77
CA ALA A 56 -4.95 6.98 -0.36
C ALA A 56 -3.62 7.50 -0.92
N VAL A 57 -2.64 6.61 -1.00
CA VAL A 57 -1.32 6.90 -1.59
C VAL A 57 -1.23 6.32 -3.00
N GLU A 58 -1.83 5.16 -3.21
CA GLU A 58 -1.81 4.45 -4.48
C GLU A 58 -3.09 3.62 -4.65
N ILE A 59 -3.61 3.54 -5.87
CA ILE A 59 -4.83 2.81 -6.20
C ILE A 59 -4.53 1.87 -7.35
N ILE A 60 -4.84 0.60 -7.16
CA ILE A 60 -4.47 -0.47 -8.09
C ILE A 60 -5.59 -1.51 -8.16
N ASN A 61 -5.80 -2.05 -9.37
CA ASN A 61 -6.61 -3.25 -9.56
C ASN A 61 -5.65 -4.45 -9.59
N THR A 62 -5.70 -5.28 -8.55
CA THR A 62 -4.83 -6.45 -8.43
C THR A 62 -5.40 -7.48 -7.45
N ASP A 63 -4.84 -8.69 -7.44
CA ASP A 63 -5.23 -9.69 -6.45
C ASP A 63 -4.81 -9.30 -5.01
N PRO A 64 -5.46 -9.86 -3.97
CA PRO A 64 -5.19 -9.48 -2.58
C PRO A 64 -3.74 -9.74 -2.10
N LEU A 65 -3.06 -10.76 -2.63
CA LEU A 65 -1.68 -11.07 -2.23
C LEU A 65 -0.73 -10.00 -2.77
N HIS A 66 -0.89 -9.63 -4.03
CA HIS A 66 -0.10 -8.58 -4.65
C HIS A 66 -0.33 -7.22 -3.97
N ALA A 67 -1.58 -6.90 -3.63
CA ALA A 67 -1.92 -5.70 -2.86
C ALA A 67 -1.21 -5.66 -1.50
N ALA A 68 -1.18 -6.79 -0.79
CA ALA A 68 -0.50 -6.91 0.50
C ALA A 68 1.02 -6.75 0.35
N LYS A 69 1.63 -7.35 -0.67
CA LYS A 69 3.06 -7.18 -0.99
C LYS A 69 3.41 -5.71 -1.20
N LEU A 70 2.65 -4.99 -2.03
CA LEU A 70 2.88 -3.57 -2.28
C LEU A 70 2.76 -2.73 -1.01
N ALA A 71 1.75 -2.96 -0.16
CA ALA A 71 1.62 -2.24 1.11
C ALA A 71 2.81 -2.48 2.06
N TRP A 72 3.32 -3.70 2.11
CA TRP A 72 4.54 -4.00 2.88
C TRP A 72 5.77 -3.29 2.31
N LEU A 73 5.94 -3.27 0.98
CA LEU A 73 7.01 -2.52 0.33
C LEU A 73 6.94 -1.01 0.65
N HIS A 74 5.74 -0.41 0.61
CA HIS A 74 5.50 0.97 1.04
C HIS A 74 5.92 1.23 2.48
N LYS A 75 5.68 0.26 3.38
CA LYS A 75 6.15 0.32 4.77
C LYS A 75 7.67 0.20 4.85
N LEU A 76 8.30 -0.67 4.05
CA LEU A 76 9.75 -0.82 4.01
C LEU A 76 10.45 0.46 3.54
N VAL A 77 9.91 1.18 2.55
CA VAL A 77 10.45 2.48 2.11
C VAL A 77 10.53 3.44 3.30
N GLY A 78 9.46 3.53 4.11
CA GLY A 78 9.45 4.36 5.31
C GLY A 78 10.42 3.90 6.40
N VAL A 79 10.81 2.62 6.43
CA VAL A 79 11.84 2.10 7.35
C VAL A 79 13.25 2.36 6.80
N ALA A 80 13.43 2.26 5.48
CA ALA A 80 14.68 2.46 4.78
C ALA A 80 15.33 3.79 5.13
N GLU A 81 14.53 4.85 5.20
CA GLU A 81 14.99 6.21 5.55
C GLU A 81 15.59 6.29 6.95
N ARG A 82 15.23 5.37 7.85
CA ARG A 82 15.75 5.32 9.24
C ARG A 82 16.89 4.32 9.43
N CYS A 83 17.22 3.52 8.42
CA CYS A 83 18.30 2.52 8.48
C CYS A 83 19.66 3.19 8.24
N THR A 84 20.35 3.55 9.32
CA THR A 84 21.65 4.25 9.27
C THR A 84 22.86 3.33 9.31
N THR A 85 22.69 2.05 9.65
CA THR A 85 23.77 1.05 9.68
C THR A 85 23.72 0.10 8.49
N ASP A 86 24.87 -0.48 8.14
CA ASP A 86 24.96 -1.43 7.02
C ASP A 86 24.24 -2.74 7.33
N GLU A 87 24.23 -3.18 8.59
CA GLU A 87 23.49 -4.34 9.05
C GLU A 87 21.98 -4.12 8.88
N ALA A 88 21.46 -2.95 9.28
CA ALA A 88 20.05 -2.63 9.13
C ALA A 88 19.62 -2.55 7.65
N ARG A 89 20.51 -2.09 6.77
CA ARG A 89 20.27 -2.08 5.31
C ARG A 89 20.29 -3.50 4.73
N ALA A 90 21.18 -4.36 5.21
CA ALA A 90 21.24 -5.76 4.79
C ALA A 90 19.98 -6.53 5.19
N ASP A 91 19.50 -6.34 6.42
CA ASP A 91 18.24 -6.95 6.87
C ASP A 91 17.03 -6.40 6.12
N LEU A 92 16.99 -5.09 5.87
CA LEU A 92 15.94 -4.50 5.05
C LEU A 92 15.88 -5.11 3.65
N ARG A 93 17.04 -5.31 3.02
CA ARG A 93 17.15 -5.97 1.73
C ARG A 93 16.62 -7.41 1.78
N ARG A 94 16.97 -8.18 2.80
CA ARG A 94 16.45 -9.56 2.99
C ARG A 94 14.93 -9.58 3.14
N ILE A 95 14.36 -8.63 3.89
CA ILE A 95 12.91 -8.50 4.04
C ILE A 95 12.26 -8.18 2.70
N ALA A 96 12.84 -7.26 1.92
CA ALA A 96 12.32 -6.89 0.61
C ALA A 96 12.38 -8.08 -0.38
N GLU A 97 13.49 -8.81 -0.42
CA GLU A 97 13.65 -10.00 -1.26
C GLU A 97 12.64 -11.10 -0.86
N TRP A 98 12.49 -11.39 0.44
CA TRP A 98 11.50 -12.35 0.90
C TRP A 98 10.05 -11.93 0.56
N LEU A 99 9.70 -10.65 0.69
CA LEU A 99 8.35 -10.17 0.36
C LEU A 99 8.00 -10.35 -1.12
N ILE A 100 8.98 -10.23 -2.02
CA ILE A 100 8.78 -10.45 -3.45
C ILE A 100 8.38 -11.91 -3.69
N ASP A 101 9.07 -12.84 -3.03
CA ASP A 101 8.86 -14.28 -3.19
C ASP A 101 7.76 -14.84 -2.26
N TRP A 102 7.19 -14.02 -1.38
CA TRP A 102 6.24 -14.46 -0.37
C TRP A 102 5.00 -15.13 -0.98
N GLU A 103 4.67 -16.33 -0.50
CA GLU A 103 3.45 -17.07 -0.83
C GLU A 103 2.59 -17.37 0.42
N PRO A 104 1.26 -17.52 0.25
CA PRO A 104 0.39 -17.95 1.33
C PRO A 104 0.82 -19.31 1.88
N GLY A 105 1.10 -19.38 3.19
CA GLY A 105 1.57 -20.60 3.85
C GLY A 105 3.08 -20.65 4.09
N ASP A 106 3.83 -19.63 3.66
CA ASP A 106 5.25 -19.53 3.98
C ASP A 106 5.51 -19.51 5.49
N PRO A 107 6.63 -20.12 5.95
CA PRO A 107 7.00 -20.16 7.37
C PRO A 107 7.45 -18.80 7.93
N GLY A 108 7.44 -17.74 7.11
CA GLY A 108 7.93 -16.41 7.44
C GLY A 108 9.44 -16.27 7.28
N LEU A 109 9.91 -15.02 7.21
CA LEU A 109 11.33 -14.70 7.17
C LEU A 109 11.98 -14.84 8.55
N ARG A 110 13.11 -15.54 8.60
CA ARG A 110 14.02 -15.51 9.75
C ARG A 110 15.20 -14.62 9.41
N LEU A 111 15.33 -13.51 10.13
CA LEU A 111 16.55 -12.73 10.13
C LEU A 111 17.58 -13.47 11.00
N ALA A 112 18.86 -13.38 10.64
CA ALA A 112 19.92 -14.00 11.44
C ALA A 112 19.75 -13.56 12.90
N ASP A 113 19.86 -14.51 13.83
CA ASP A 113 19.60 -14.28 15.25
C ASP A 113 20.32 -13.01 15.69
N ALA A 114 19.57 -12.06 16.25
CA ALA A 114 20.16 -11.04 17.08
C ALA A 114 20.78 -11.77 18.28
N GLU A 115 22.03 -12.18 18.14
CA GLU A 115 22.82 -12.74 19.25
C GLU A 115 22.79 -11.71 20.38
N ALA A 116 22.20 -12.12 21.49
CA ALA A 116 22.17 -11.40 22.75
C ALA A 116 23.53 -11.44 23.45
#